data_AF-A0A259NF52-F1
#
_entry.id   AF-A0A259NF52-F1
#
_cell.length_a   1.000
_cell.length_b   1.000
_cell.length_c   1.000
_cell.angle_alpha   90.00
_cell.angle_beta   90.00
_cell.angle_gamma   90.00
#
_symmetry.space_group_name_H-M   'P 1'
#
loop_
_entity.id
_entity.type
_entity.pdbx_description
1 polymer ?
#
loop_
_entity_poly.entity_id
_entity_poly.type
_entity_poly.pdbx_seq_one_letter_code
_entity_poly.pdbx_strand_id
1 'polypeptide(L)'
;MYKKLRNTALTTAITILLAGCASKYEPRESIVDEAKAAEKEKIVAPQTVLERQAYEKGVQDVLIDMKGKMRARDRFTWEAPIIQCGVEIPGRVINGMMVPTHEECVQIAPGRWIEEAPTFLPALGANE
;
A
#
# COMPACT_ATOMS: atom_id res chain seq x y z
N MET A 1 7.99 20.57 47.26
CA MET A 1 8.71 19.48 46.55
C MET A 1 7.89 18.75 45.49
N TYR A 2 6.55 18.64 45.61
CA TYR A 2 5.68 17.91 44.66
C TYR A 2 5.56 18.49 43.24
N LYS A 3 5.72 19.81 43.04
CA LYS A 3 5.60 20.44 41.71
C LYS A 3 6.77 20.09 40.76
N LYS A 4 7.98 19.87 41.29
CA LYS A 4 9.14 19.49 40.47
C LYS A 4 9.05 18.05 39.98
N LEU A 5 8.57 17.12 40.82
CA LEU A 5 8.36 15.71 40.49
C LEU A 5 7.25 15.48 39.45
N ARG A 6 6.18 16.29 39.49
CA ARG A 6 5.11 16.24 38.48
C ARG A 6 5.58 16.69 37.10
N ASN A 7 6.37 17.76 37.05
CA ASN A 7 6.88 18.26 35.77
C ASN A 7 7.89 17.29 35.13
N THR A 8 8.73 16.64 35.93
CA THR A 8 9.68 15.63 35.40
C THR A 8 8.97 14.38 34.88
N ALA A 9 7.92 13.92 35.57
CA ALA A 9 7.13 12.77 35.12
C ALA A 9 6.35 13.05 33.83
N LEU A 10 5.85 14.29 33.68
CA LEU A 10 5.16 14.72 32.47
C LEU A 10 6.12 14.80 31.28
N THR A 11 7.34 15.32 31.49
CA THR A 11 8.35 15.39 30.42
C THR A 11 8.84 14.02 29.97
N THR A 12 8.99 13.05 30.88
CA THR A 12 9.40 11.68 30.51
C THR A 12 8.33 10.93 29.74
N ALA A 13 7.04 11.15 30.06
CA ALA A 13 5.94 10.53 29.35
C ALA A 13 5.82 11.03 27.90
N ILE A 14 6.06 12.34 27.68
CA ILE A 14 6.04 12.94 26.35
C ILE A 14 7.19 12.43 25.48
N THR A 15 8.39 12.24 26.06
CA THR A 15 9.54 11.70 25.32
C THR A 15 9.36 10.24 24.87
N ILE A 16 8.59 9.43 25.61
CA ILE A 16 8.32 8.02 25.24
C ILE A 16 7.28 7.95 24.12
N LEU A 17 6.28 8.85 24.12
CA LEU A 17 5.26 8.92 23.07
C LEU A 17 5.83 9.39 21.72
N LEU A 18 6.84 10.27 21.72
CA LEU A 18 7.51 10.74 20.50
C LEU A 18 8.50 9.72 19.90
N ALA A 19 9.04 8.80 20.71
CA ALA A 19 9.92 7.74 20.22
C ALA A 19 9.15 6.58 19.54
N GLY A 20 7.86 6.40 19.85
CA GLY A 20 7.03 5.32 19.30
C GLY A 20 6.55 5.55 17.87
N CYS A 21 6.56 6.79 17.37
CA CYS A 21 6.12 7.12 16.00
C CYS A 21 7.27 7.22 14.98
N ALA A 22 8.51 7.01 15.42
CA ALA A 22 9.69 6.99 14.54
C ALA A 22 10.11 5.57 14.13
N SER A 23 9.21 4.57 14.25
CA SER A 23 9.41 3.28 13.60
C SER A 23 9.34 3.50 12.08
N LYS A 24 10.48 3.79 11.47
CA LYS A 24 10.66 3.61 10.03
C LYS A 24 10.14 2.21 9.71
N TYR A 25 9.20 2.13 8.77
CA TYR A 25 8.85 0.87 8.14
C TYR A 25 10.11 0.38 7.43
N GLU A 26 10.88 -0.48 8.09
CA GLU A 26 11.92 -1.24 7.43
C GLU A 26 11.19 -2.27 6.57
N PRO A 27 11.31 -2.19 5.22
CA PRO A 27 10.86 -3.28 4.38
C PRO A 27 11.62 -4.50 4.87
N ARG A 28 10.89 -5.53 5.29
CA ARG A 28 11.45 -6.83 5.64
C ARG A 28 12.46 -7.16 4.55
N GLU A 29 13.75 -7.25 4.89
CA GLU A 29 14.81 -7.59 3.95
C GLU A 29 14.39 -8.89 3.26
N SER A 30 13.86 -8.77 2.04
CA SER A 30 13.72 -9.93 1.19
C SER A 30 15.15 -10.40 0.99
N ILE A 31 15.43 -11.65 1.35
CA ILE A 31 16.73 -12.32 1.18
C ILE A 31 16.95 -12.56 -0.32
N VAL A 32 16.85 -11.50 -1.11
CA VAL A 32 17.18 -11.44 -2.51
C VAL A 32 18.47 -10.66 -2.51
N ASP A 33 19.58 -11.39 -2.48
CA ASP A 33 20.92 -10.83 -2.66
C ASP A 33 20.85 -9.87 -3.86
N GLU A 34 20.94 -8.56 -3.64
CA GLU A 34 20.84 -7.56 -4.71
C GLU A 34 21.91 -7.80 -5.81
N ALA A 35 23.04 -8.39 -5.40
CA ALA A 35 24.10 -8.88 -6.29
C ALA A 35 23.64 -10.00 -7.25
N LYS A 36 22.74 -10.90 -6.81
CA LYS A 36 22.14 -11.93 -7.68
C LYS A 36 20.99 -11.39 -8.53
N ALA A 37 20.28 -10.36 -8.07
CA ALA A 37 19.23 -9.70 -8.85
C ALA A 37 19.79 -8.89 -10.04
N ALA A 38 21.02 -8.40 -9.93
CA ALA A 38 21.73 -7.68 -11.00
C ALA A 38 22.15 -8.59 -12.16
N GLU A 39 22.40 -9.87 -11.89
CA GLU A 39 22.71 -10.87 -12.91
C GLU A 39 21.41 -11.39 -13.53
N LYS A 40 20.82 -10.59 -14.43
CA LYS A 40 19.68 -11.05 -15.23
C LYS A 40 20.14 -12.19 -16.11
N GLU A 41 19.82 -13.43 -15.73
CA GLU A 41 20.01 -14.60 -16.58
C GLU A 41 19.38 -14.31 -17.95
N LYS A 42 20.17 -14.48 -19.02
CA LYS A 42 19.68 -14.25 -20.38
C LYS A 42 18.62 -15.30 -20.68
N ILE A 43 17.38 -14.86 -20.88
CA ILE A 43 16.28 -15.72 -21.28
C ILE A 43 16.53 -16.12 -22.75
N VAL A 44 17.07 -17.32 -22.96
CA VAL A 44 17.33 -17.88 -24.29
C VAL A 44 16.04 -18.52 -24.83
N ALA A 45 15.72 -18.25 -26.10
CA ALA A 45 14.60 -18.90 -26.77
C ALA A 45 14.85 -20.40 -26.95
N PRO A 46 13.83 -21.27 -26.81
CA PRO A 46 13.98 -22.70 -27.01
C PRO A 46 14.37 -23.00 -28.47
N GLN A 47 15.37 -23.84 -28.68
CA GLN A 47 15.90 -24.15 -30.01
C GLN A 47 15.27 -25.41 -30.61
N THR A 48 14.85 -26.35 -29.76
CA THR A 48 14.26 -27.61 -30.19
C THR A 48 12.74 -27.66 -30.01
N VAL A 49 12.08 -28.55 -30.74
CA VAL A 49 10.60 -28.73 -30.67
C VAL A 49 10.18 -29.23 -29.29
N LEU A 50 10.95 -30.13 -28.67
CA LEU A 50 10.66 -30.65 -27.33
C LEU A 50 10.82 -29.58 -26.26
N GLU A 51 11.87 -28.75 -26.33
CA GLU A 51 12.06 -27.62 -25.42
C GLU A 51 10.94 -26.60 -25.57
N ARG A 52 10.49 -26.35 -26.80
CA ARG A 52 9.36 -25.45 -27.05
C ARG A 52 8.07 -25.95 -26.41
N GLN A 53 7.77 -27.24 -26.53
CA GLN A 53 6.60 -27.84 -25.88
C GLN A 53 6.69 -27.82 -24.36
N ALA A 54 7.87 -28.13 -23.80
CA ALA A 54 8.12 -28.06 -22.36
C ALA A 54 7.97 -26.63 -21.84
N TYR A 55 8.47 -25.66 -22.61
CA TYR A 55 8.34 -24.24 -22.31
C TYR A 55 6.88 -23.78 -22.35
N GLU A 56 6.15 -24.09 -23.42
CA GLU A 56 4.73 -23.73 -23.55
C GLU A 56 3.88 -24.33 -22.41
N LYS A 57 4.16 -25.58 -22.02
CA LYS A 57 3.51 -26.22 -20.87
C LYS A 57 3.86 -25.54 -19.55
N GLY A 58 5.14 -25.24 -19.32
CA GLY A 58 5.59 -24.53 -18.11
C GLY A 58 4.97 -23.14 -17.99
N VAL A 59 4.86 -22.41 -19.09
CA VAL A 59 4.16 -21.11 -19.12
C VAL A 59 2.68 -21.26 -18.78
N GLN A 60 2.00 -22.29 -19.31
CA GLN A 60 0.60 -22.57 -18.97
C GLN A 60 0.42 -22.88 -17.48
N ASP A 61 1.29 -23.72 -16.91
CA ASP A 61 1.22 -24.10 -15.49
C ASP A 61 1.43 -22.87 -14.57
N VAL A 62 2.40 -22.01 -14.88
CA VAL A 62 2.63 -20.75 -14.13
C VAL A 62 1.45 -19.80 -14.26
N LEU A 63 0.86 -19.68 -15.46
CA LEU A 63 -0.32 -18.83 -15.67
C LEU A 63 -1.53 -19.36 -14.90
N ILE A 64 -1.73 -20.68 -14.81
CA ILE A 64 -2.82 -21.28 -14.05
C ILE A 64 -2.61 -21.06 -12.55
N ASP A 65 -1.39 -21.24 -12.04
CA ASP A 65 -1.04 -20.99 -10.64
C ASP A 65 -1.19 -19.50 -10.27
N MET A 66 -0.68 -18.59 -11.10
CA MET A 66 -0.88 -17.14 -10.94
C MET A 66 -2.36 -16.78 -10.97
N LYS A 67 -3.14 -17.35 -11.89
CA LYS A 67 -4.60 -17.15 -11.97
C LYS A 67 -5.31 -17.67 -10.73
N GLY A 68 -4.86 -18.77 -10.14
CA GLY A 68 -5.35 -19.27 -8.85
C GLY A 68 -5.03 -18.32 -7.70
N LYS A 69 -3.78 -17.85 -7.61
CA LYS A 69 -3.31 -16.89 -6.59
C LYS A 69 -3.98 -15.52 -6.72
N MET A 70 -4.19 -15.03 -7.95
CA MET A 70 -4.90 -13.78 -8.22
C MET A 70 -6.40 -13.88 -7.93
N ARG A 71 -7.01 -15.06 -8.09
CA ARG A 71 -8.40 -15.29 -7.67
C ARG A 71 -8.55 -15.44 -6.16
N ALA A 72 -7.49 -15.87 -5.48
CA ALA A 72 -7.45 -15.96 -4.03
C ALA A 72 -7.14 -14.62 -3.35
N ARG A 73 -6.52 -13.66 -4.06
CA ARG A 73 -6.53 -12.26 -3.65
C ARG A 73 -7.90 -11.67 -3.96
N ASP A 74 -8.48 -10.95 -3.02
CA ASP A 74 -9.69 -10.19 -3.28
C ASP A 74 -9.41 -9.23 -4.44
N ARG A 75 -9.95 -9.55 -5.62
CA ARG A 75 -9.83 -8.76 -6.85
C ARG A 75 -10.25 -7.30 -6.64
N PHE A 76 -11.07 -7.08 -5.63
CA PHE A 76 -11.48 -5.77 -5.16
C PHE A 76 -10.83 -5.49 -3.81
N THR A 77 -10.03 -4.42 -3.74
CA THR A 77 -9.51 -3.92 -2.48
C THR A 77 -10.35 -2.74 -2.02
N TRP A 78 -10.66 -2.68 -0.71
CA TRP A 78 -11.40 -1.56 -0.13
C TRP A 78 -10.45 -0.42 0.16
N GLU A 79 -10.67 0.72 -0.48
CA GLU A 79 -9.99 1.98 -0.18
C GLU A 79 -10.84 2.76 0.83
N ALA A 80 -10.27 3.06 2.00
CA ALA A 80 -10.98 3.79 3.06
C ALA A 80 -11.30 5.24 2.64
N PRO A 81 -12.42 5.82 3.12
CA PRO A 81 -12.75 7.21 2.82
C PRO A 81 -11.71 8.18 3.34
N ILE A 82 -11.44 9.23 2.57
CA ILE A 82 -10.54 10.30 2.98
C ILE A 82 -11.37 11.35 3.72
N ILE A 83 -11.07 11.51 5.01
CA ILE A 83 -11.71 12.49 5.90
C ILE A 83 -10.68 13.54 6.25
N GLN A 84 -11.00 14.81 6.01
CA GLN A 84 -10.17 15.94 6.44
C GLN A 84 -10.88 16.67 7.58
N CYS A 85 -10.18 16.76 8.71
CA CYS A 85 -10.63 17.50 9.88
C CYS A 85 -10.02 18.91 9.91
N GLY A 86 -10.69 19.83 10.60
CA GLY A 86 -10.26 21.24 10.69
C GLY A 86 -10.68 22.08 9.49
N VAL A 87 -11.71 21.65 8.74
CA VAL A 87 -12.29 22.48 7.68
C VAL A 87 -13.22 23.48 8.32
N GLU A 88 -12.93 24.77 8.14
CA GLU A 88 -13.77 25.86 8.65
C GLU A 88 -15.06 25.96 7.81
N ILE A 89 -16.20 25.64 8.42
CA ILE A 89 -17.51 25.76 7.79
C ILE A 89 -18.05 27.17 8.03
N PRO A 90 -18.43 27.90 6.96
CA PRO A 90 -18.98 29.24 7.12
C PRO A 90 -20.32 29.18 7.87
N GLY A 91 -20.50 30.14 8.78
CA GLY A 91 -21.75 30.29 9.50
C GLY A 91 -22.91 30.55 8.54
N ARG A 92 -24.06 29.94 8.83
CA ARG A 92 -25.26 30.04 7.98
C ARG A 92 -26.53 30.07 8.82
N VAL A 93 -27.56 30.72 8.30
CA VAL A 93 -28.90 30.71 8.90
C VAL A 93 -29.74 29.68 8.16
N ILE A 94 -30.18 28.63 8.86
CA ILE A 94 -31.08 27.61 8.32
C ILE A 94 -32.33 27.60 9.18
N ASN A 95 -33.51 27.67 8.56
CA ASN A 95 -34.81 27.63 9.26
C ASN A 95 -34.93 28.65 10.40
N GLY A 96 -34.37 29.85 10.23
CA GLY A 96 -34.40 30.90 11.25
C GLY A 96 -33.44 30.72 12.42
N MET A 97 -32.64 29.66 12.45
CA MET A 97 -31.58 29.43 13.45
C MET A 97 -30.19 29.72 12.85
N MET A 98 -29.36 30.43 13.61
CA MET A 98 -27.96 30.69 13.23
C MET A 98 -27.09 29.50 13.65
N VAL A 99 -26.42 28.88 12.68
CA VAL A 99 -25.31 27.98 12.91
C VAL A 99 -24.02 28.82 12.81
N PRO A 100 -23.26 28.99 13.90
CA PRO A 100 -22.03 29.79 13.89
C PRO A 100 -20.94 29.11 13.06
N THR A 101 -19.88 29.84 12.73
CA THR A 101 -18.66 29.29 12.13
C THR A 101 -18.04 28.27 13.09
N HIS A 102 -17.71 27.10 12.58
CA HIS A 102 -17.13 26.01 13.36
C HIS A 102 -16.26 25.13 12.46
N GLU A 103 -15.37 24.37 13.08
CA GLU A 103 -14.55 23.37 12.39
C GLU A 103 -15.26 22.02 12.42
N GLU A 104 -15.36 21.37 11.26
CA GLU A 104 -15.87 20.01 11.17
C GLU A 104 -14.91 19.11 10.38
N CYS A 105 -15.09 17.79 10.54
CA CYS A 105 -14.48 16.79 9.69
C CYS A 105 -15.39 16.54 8.49
N VAL A 106 -14.88 16.82 7.29
CA VAL A 106 -15.61 16.64 6.04
C VAL A 106 -15.00 15.47 5.27
N GLN A 107 -15.86 14.63 4.72
CA GLN A 107 -15.47 13.55 3.83
C GLN A 107 -15.19 14.13 2.44
N ILE A 108 -13.94 14.11 2.01
CA ILE A 108 -13.52 14.60 0.68
C ILE A 108 -13.78 13.54 -0.38
N ALA A 109 -13.49 12.28 -0.04
CA ALA A 109 -13.65 11.15 -0.95
C ALA A 109 -14.41 10.01 -0.26
N PRO A 110 -15.43 9.43 -0.93
CA PRO A 110 -16.06 8.21 -0.46
C PRO A 110 -15.10 7.03 -0.52
N GLY A 111 -15.25 6.11 0.43
CA GLY A 111 -14.59 4.82 0.35
C GLY A 111 -15.12 4.07 -0.86
N ARG A 112 -14.25 3.35 -1.56
CA ARG A 112 -14.58 2.66 -2.80
C ARG A 112 -13.86 1.33 -2.92
N TRP A 113 -14.47 0.44 -3.68
CA TRP A 113 -13.82 -0.77 -4.13
C TRP A 113 -13.03 -0.45 -5.40
N ILE A 114 -11.72 -0.73 -5.38
CA ILE A 114 -10.85 -0.61 -6.55
C ILE A 114 -10.44 -2.01 -7.01
N GLU A 115 -10.51 -2.22 -8.32
CA GLU A 115 -10.01 -3.45 -8.94
C GLU A 115 -8.48 -3.35 -9.08
N GLU A 116 -7.74 -4.28 -8.47
CA GLU A 116 -6.28 -4.32 -8.62
C GLU A 116 -5.95 -4.62 -10.09
N ALA A 117 -5.14 -3.76 -10.73
CA ALA A 117 -4.83 -3.88 -12.15
C ALA A 117 -4.22 -5.27 -12.44
N PRO A 118 -4.54 -5.90 -13.58
CA PRO A 118 -3.96 -7.19 -13.92
C PRO A 118 -2.44 -7.04 -14.05
N THR A 119 -1.69 -7.85 -13.32
CA THR A 119 -0.24 -7.98 -13.52
C THR A 119 0.02 -8.63 -14.86
N PHE A 120 0.60 -7.87 -15.79
CA PHE A 120 1.05 -8.40 -17.08
C PHE A 120 2.42 -9.05 -16.92
N LEU A 121 2.59 -10.24 -17.50
CA LEU A 121 3.92 -10.84 -17.64
C LEU A 121 4.71 -10.07 -18.72
N PRO A 122 6.03 -9.87 -18.55
CA PRO A 122 6.85 -9.24 -19.58
C PRO A 122 6.82 -10.08 -20.86
N ALA A 123 6.69 -9.41 -22.01
CA ALA A 123 6.76 -10.06 -23.31
C ALA A 123 8.17 -10.61 -23.55
N LEU A 124 8.25 -11.86 -24.03
CA LEU A 124 9.53 -12.50 -24.40
C LEU A 124 10.19 -11.71 -25.54
N GLY A 125 11.46 -11.37 -25.39
CA GLY A 125 12.24 -10.67 -26.42
C GLY A 125 12.03 -9.16 -26.51
N ALA A 126 11.29 -8.54 -25.58
CA ALA A 126 11.07 -7.08 -25.59
C ALA A 126 12.31 -6.23 -25.22
N ASN A 127 13.45 -6.88 -24.97
CA ASN A 127 14.74 -6.25 -24.65
C ASN A 127 15.81 -6.65 -25.68
N GLU A 128 15.45 -6.72 -26.96
CA GLU A 128 16.41 -6.62 -28.07
C GLU A 128 16.41 -5.20 -28.65
#